data_AF-A0A9W7ZK25-F1
#
_entry.id   AF-A0A9W7ZK25-F1
#
_cell.length_a   1.000
_cell.length_b   1.000
_cell.length_c   1.000
_cell.angle_alpha   90.00
_cell.angle_beta   90.00
_cell.angle_gamma   90.00
#
_symmetry.space_group_name_H-M   'P 1'
#
loop_
_entity.id
_entity.type
_entity.pdbx_description
1 polymer ?
#
loop_
_entity_poly.entity_id
_entity_poly.type
_entity_poly.pdbx_seq_one_letter_code
_entity_poly.pdbx_strand_id
1 'polypeptide(L)'
;MSNHGRAFSSSTRPALSREQPVEDQYLVPESYLEIEVRNPQTHGTSNIPMFKLRQSSVRRRYSDFEWLRDQLERETSRVTIPPLPGKVFTNRFDDKVIEDRREGLERFLQIVAGHPLLQTGSRFLVPFIQDSAFSRDKYRFNY
;
A
#
# COMPACT_ATOMS: atom_id res chain seq x y z
N MET A 1 -42.49 44.46 -43.41
CA MET A 1 -41.84 43.17 -43.72
C MET A 1 -40.44 43.23 -43.12
N SER A 2 -40.28 42.87 -41.84
CA SER A 2 -39.94 41.52 -41.34
C SER A 2 -38.45 41.38 -41.03
N ASN A 3 -38.12 41.75 -39.79
CA ASN A 3 -37.29 41.04 -38.81
C ASN A 3 -36.11 40.18 -39.30
N HIS A 4 -34.88 40.53 -38.91
CA HIS A 4 -33.79 39.56 -38.70
C HIS A 4 -32.94 39.94 -37.47
N GLY A 5 -33.16 39.19 -36.39
CA GLY A 5 -32.16 38.66 -35.45
C GLY A 5 -31.18 39.62 -34.76
N ARG A 6 -31.48 40.00 -33.52
CA ARG A 6 -30.48 40.36 -32.51
C ARG A 6 -29.61 39.13 -32.20
N ALA A 7 -28.32 39.18 -32.53
CA ALA A 7 -27.32 38.31 -31.92
C ALA A 7 -26.77 38.99 -30.67
N PHE A 8 -27.13 38.49 -29.50
CA PHE A 8 -26.42 38.75 -28.25
C PHE A 8 -25.19 37.84 -28.21
N SER A 9 -23.98 38.37 -28.42
CA SER A 9 -22.77 37.66 -28.06
C SER A 9 -22.52 37.85 -26.57
N SER A 10 -22.60 36.75 -25.85
CA SER A 10 -22.32 36.61 -24.43
C SER A 10 -20.91 37.09 -24.10
N SER A 11 -20.80 37.77 -22.96
CA SER A 11 -19.54 38.08 -22.30
C SER A 11 -18.73 36.79 -22.11
N THR A 12 -17.72 36.58 -22.94
CA THR A 12 -16.72 35.53 -22.75
C THR A 12 -15.87 35.93 -21.56
N ARG A 13 -16.27 35.47 -20.37
CA ARG A 13 -15.36 35.38 -19.22
C ARG A 13 -14.19 34.50 -19.69
N PRO A 14 -12.92 34.92 -19.53
CA PRO A 14 -11.83 33.98 -19.69
C PRO A 14 -12.07 32.89 -18.66
N ALA A 15 -12.20 31.64 -19.12
CA ALA A 15 -12.07 30.49 -18.25
C ALA A 15 -10.67 30.61 -17.65
N LEU A 16 -10.60 31.05 -16.39
CA LEU A 16 -9.46 30.80 -15.53
C LEU A 16 -9.18 29.31 -15.67
N SER A 17 -8.12 29.00 -16.40
CA SER A 17 -7.43 27.73 -16.31
C SER A 17 -7.26 27.50 -14.83
N ARG A 18 -8.13 26.68 -14.24
CA ARG A 18 -7.94 26.22 -12.89
C ARG A 18 -6.65 25.42 -13.00
N GLU A 19 -5.55 26.08 -12.67
CA GLU A 19 -4.28 25.43 -12.43
C GLU A 19 -4.61 24.37 -11.38
N GLN A 20 -4.83 23.15 -11.86
CA GLN A 20 -4.92 22.00 -11.00
C GLN A 20 -3.62 22.03 -10.22
N PRO A 21 -3.67 21.97 -8.87
CA PRO A 21 -2.47 22.03 -8.08
C PRO A 21 -1.50 20.98 -8.63
N VAL A 22 -0.28 21.41 -8.94
CA VAL A 22 0.81 20.60 -9.53
C VAL A 22 1.04 19.26 -8.81
N GLU A 23 0.52 19.12 -7.59
CA GLU A 23 0.49 17.89 -6.80
C GLU A 23 -0.25 16.71 -7.49
N ASP A 24 -1.28 16.98 -8.31
CA ASP A 24 -1.98 15.91 -9.04
C ASP A 24 -1.12 15.29 -10.17
N GLN A 25 -0.12 16.03 -10.69
CA GLN A 25 0.80 15.52 -11.70
C GLN A 25 1.88 14.59 -11.11
N TYR A 26 2.03 14.62 -9.78
CA TYR A 26 2.87 13.71 -9.00
C TYR A 26 2.08 12.55 -8.40
N LEU A 27 0.84 12.30 -8.85
CA LEU A 27 0.21 10.99 -8.73
C LEU A 27 0.98 10.00 -9.61
N VAL A 28 2.15 9.62 -9.11
CA VAL A 28 2.97 8.53 -9.60
C VAL A 28 2.04 7.36 -9.86
N PRO A 29 2.02 6.77 -11.06
CA PRO A 29 1.20 5.60 -11.34
C PRO A 29 1.43 4.60 -10.23
N GLU A 30 0.38 4.39 -9.45
CA GLU A 30 0.33 3.60 -8.24
C GLU A 30 0.84 2.19 -8.57
N SER A 31 2.14 1.94 -8.36
CA SER A 31 2.72 0.62 -8.59
C SER A 31 2.28 -0.26 -7.42
N TYR A 32 1.12 -0.88 -7.58
CA TYR A 32 0.65 -1.92 -6.67
C TYR A 32 1.44 -3.18 -6.94
N LEU A 33 2.12 -3.71 -5.93
CA LEU A 33 2.71 -5.03 -6.00
C LEU A 33 1.65 -6.05 -5.59
N GLU A 34 1.40 -7.04 -6.45
CA GLU A 34 0.65 -8.22 -6.06
C GLU A 34 1.60 -9.17 -5.35
N ILE A 35 1.28 -9.52 -4.10
CA ILE A 35 2.06 -10.46 -3.31
C ILE A 35 1.14 -11.62 -2.96
N GLU A 36 1.53 -12.79 -3.44
CA GLU A 36 0.91 -14.04 -3.04
C GLU A 36 1.62 -14.57 -1.78
N VAL A 37 0.89 -14.62 -0.66
CA VAL A 37 1.39 -15.21 0.58
C VAL A 37 0.85 -16.64 0.64
N ARG A 38 1.72 -17.61 0.36
CA ARG A 38 1.42 -19.04 0.48
C ARG A 38 1.89 -19.54 1.84
N ASN A 39 1.00 -20.18 2.60
CA ASN A 39 1.29 -20.89 3.86
C ASN A 39 2.32 -20.16 4.73
N PRO A 40 1.96 -19.07 5.44
CA PRO A 40 2.87 -18.45 6.40
C PRO A 40 3.25 -19.49 7.47
N GLN A 41 4.36 -20.19 7.27
CA GLN A 41 4.77 -21.30 8.13
C GLN A 41 5.40 -20.73 9.40
N THR A 42 4.84 -21.09 10.54
CA THR A 42 5.52 -21.02 11.82
C THR A 42 6.60 -22.11 11.84
N HIS A 43 7.85 -21.77 12.10
CA HIS A 43 8.96 -22.74 12.23
C HIS A 43 8.83 -23.68 13.45
N GLY A 44 7.67 -23.76 14.09
CA GLY A 44 7.36 -24.64 15.22
C GLY A 44 6.02 -25.34 14.98
N THR A 45 5.97 -26.62 15.33
CA THR A 45 4.84 -27.55 15.24
C THR A 45 3.64 -27.12 16.09
N SER A 46 2.97 -26.04 15.72
CA SER A 46 1.82 -25.55 16.46
C SER A 46 0.83 -24.90 15.49
N ASN A 47 -0.37 -25.48 15.43
CA ASN A 47 -1.51 -24.99 14.68
C ASN A 47 -2.01 -23.65 15.27
N ILE A 48 -1.22 -22.57 15.17
CA ILE A 48 -1.60 -21.24 15.66
C ILE A 48 -2.53 -20.62 14.59
N PRO A 49 -3.84 -20.45 14.86
CA PRO A 49 -4.84 -20.09 13.85
C PRO A 49 -4.92 -18.57 13.61
N MET A 50 -3.79 -17.85 13.68
CA MET A 50 -3.80 -16.39 13.48
C MET A 50 -4.05 -16.03 12.01
N PHE A 51 -3.61 -16.88 11.08
CA PHE A 51 -3.96 -16.76 9.67
C PHE A 51 -5.19 -17.61 9.37
N LYS A 52 -6.32 -16.95 9.07
CA LYS A 52 -7.59 -17.61 8.74
C LYS A 52 -7.54 -18.33 7.40
N LEU A 53 -6.84 -17.74 6.42
CA LEU A 53 -6.58 -18.31 5.11
C LEU A 53 -5.21 -19.01 5.10
N ARG A 54 -5.16 -20.23 4.55
CA ARG A 54 -3.90 -20.96 4.30
C ARG A 54 -3.08 -20.32 3.17
N GLN A 55 -3.76 -19.68 2.23
CA GLN A 55 -3.17 -18.94 1.11
C GLN A 55 -3.98 -17.67 0.89
N SER A 56 -3.31 -16.54 0.67
CA SER A 56 -3.94 -15.27 0.29
C SER A 56 -3.11 -14.58 -0.78
N SER A 57 -3.77 -14.04 -1.82
CA SER A 57 -3.17 -13.06 -2.72
C SER A 57 -3.73 -11.69 -2.36
N VAL A 58 -2.84 -10.74 -2.06
CA VAL A 58 -3.23 -9.35 -1.76
C VAL A 58 -2.35 -8.38 -2.54
N ARG A 59 -2.94 -7.24 -2.90
CA ARG A 59 -2.21 -6.15 -3.57
C ARG A 59 -1.89 -5.07 -2.56
N ARG A 60 -0.62 -4.70 -2.45
CA ARG A 60 -0.12 -3.70 -1.49
C ARG A 60 0.87 -2.77 -2.18
N ARG A 61 0.84 -1.49 -1.80
CA ARG A 61 1.81 -0.49 -2.25
C ARG A 61 3.02 -0.53 -1.35
N TYR A 62 4.19 -0.12 -1.86
CA TYR A 62 5.40 0.00 -1.03
C TYR A 62 5.16 0.86 0.22
N SER A 63 4.43 1.97 0.10
CA SER A 63 4.13 2.82 1.25
C SER A 63 3.22 2.15 2.29
N ASP A 64 2.46 1.10 1.91
CA ASP A 64 1.68 0.30 2.87
C ASP A 64 2.61 -0.54 3.74
N PHE A 65 3.70 -1.04 3.15
CA PHE A 65 4.77 -1.72 3.89
C PHE A 65 5.50 -0.79 4.84
N GLU A 66 5.82 0.43 4.41
CA GLU A 66 6.42 1.44 5.29
C GLU A 66 5.53 1.67 6.52
N TRP A 67 4.24 1.88 6.28
CA TRP A 67 3.29 2.07 7.36
C TRP A 67 3.19 0.85 8.28
N LEU A 68 3.12 -0.37 7.72
CA LEU A 68 3.06 -1.60 8.51
C LEU A 68 4.31 -1.74 9.40
N ARG A 69 5.50 -1.54 8.83
CA ARG A 69 6.77 -1.60 9.58
C ARG A 69 6.73 -0.62 10.75
N ASP A 70 6.34 0.62 10.52
CA ASP A 70 6.25 1.63 11.56
C ASP A 70 5.24 1.26 12.65
N GLN A 71 4.12 0.61 12.31
CA GLN A 71 3.17 0.12 13.31
C GLN A 71 3.75 -1.04 14.12
N LEU A 72 4.42 -2.00 13.49
CA LEU A 72 5.05 -3.13 14.18
C LEU A 72 6.13 -2.66 15.17
N GLU A 73 6.93 -1.66 14.78
CA GLU A 73 7.94 -1.04 15.66
C GLU A 73 7.30 -0.32 16.87
N ARG A 74 6.09 0.22 16.71
CA ARG A 74 5.33 0.86 17.80
C ARG A 74 4.64 -0.14 18.73
N GLU A 75 4.12 -1.24 18.17
CA GLU A 75 3.40 -2.26 18.94
C GLU A 75 4.33 -3.11 19.82
N THR A 76 5.60 -3.28 19.44
CA THR A 76 6.54 -4.06 20.24
C THR A 76 7.99 -3.60 20.10
N SER A 77 8.63 -3.31 21.24
CA SER A 77 10.07 -3.08 21.33
C SER A 77 10.88 -4.37 21.50
N ARG A 78 10.22 -5.52 21.63
CA ARG A 78 10.85 -6.82 21.93
C ARG A 78 11.33 -7.56 20.68
N VAL A 79 10.92 -7.09 19.50
CA VAL A 79 11.22 -7.74 18.22
C VAL A 79 11.88 -6.71 17.32
N THR A 80 13.05 -7.04 16.78
CA THR A 80 13.68 -6.22 15.75
C THR A 80 12.95 -6.40 14.43
N ILE A 81 12.30 -5.35 13.95
CA ILE A 81 11.57 -5.39 12.68
C ILE A 81 12.57 -5.29 11.52
N PRO A 82 12.54 -6.20 10.52
CA PRO A 82 13.47 -6.17 9.41
C PRO A 82 13.30 -4.89 8.57
N PRO A 83 14.37 -4.38 7.96
CA PRO A 83 14.30 -3.22 7.08
C PRO A 83 13.54 -3.56 5.79
N LEU A 84 12.91 -2.54 5.20
CA LEU A 84 12.32 -2.63 3.87
C LEU A 84 13.40 -2.44 2.79
N PRO A 85 13.22 -3.00 1.58
CA PRO A 85 14.09 -2.70 0.45
C PRO A 85 14.12 -1.19 0.19
N GLY A 86 15.30 -0.66 -0.14
CA GLY A 86 15.50 0.78 -0.23
C GLY A 86 14.54 1.51 -1.18
N LYS A 87 14.24 2.77 -0.86
CA LYS A 87 13.54 3.68 -1.78
C LYS A 87 14.37 3.83 -3.04
N VAL A 88 13.77 3.56 -4.18
CA VAL A 88 14.45 3.70 -5.47
C VAL A 88 14.10 5.06 -6.05
N PHE A 89 15.10 5.93 -6.09
CA PHE A 89 14.96 7.32 -6.51
C PHE A 89 15.21 7.54 -8.01
N THR A 90 15.77 6.53 -8.71
CA THR A 90 16.13 6.57 -10.14
C THR A 90 15.79 5.24 -10.83
N ASN A 91 15.34 5.26 -12.09
CA ASN A 91 14.96 4.04 -12.83
C ASN A 91 13.92 3.15 -12.11
N ARG A 92 12.92 3.77 -11.47
CA ARG A 92 11.86 3.06 -10.72
C ARG A 92 10.98 2.10 -11.54
N PHE A 93 11.07 2.17 -12.87
CA PHE A 93 10.35 1.33 -13.81
C PHE A 93 11.26 0.29 -14.49
N ASP A 94 12.52 0.19 -14.05
CA ASP A 94 13.42 -0.87 -14.47
C ASP A 94 12.95 -2.19 -13.86
N ASP A 95 12.78 -3.22 -14.69
CA ASP A 95 12.28 -4.52 -14.27
C ASP A 95 13.14 -5.14 -13.16
N LYS A 96 14.47 -4.91 -13.21
CA LYS A 96 15.37 -5.38 -12.15
C LYS A 96 15.09 -4.70 -10.82
N VAL A 97 14.81 -3.39 -10.85
CA VAL A 97 14.47 -2.61 -9.65
C VAL A 97 13.15 -3.07 -9.06
N ILE A 98 12.17 -3.37 -9.92
CA ILE A 98 10.85 -3.87 -9.50
C ILE A 98 11.00 -5.25 -8.86
N GLU A 99 11.78 -6.15 -9.47
CA GLU A 99 11.98 -7.50 -8.95
C GLU A 99 12.80 -7.52 -7.66
N ASP A 100 13.91 -6.78 -7.58
CA ASP A 100 14.70 -6.64 -6.35
C ASP A 100 13.82 -6.12 -5.18
N ARG A 101 12.91 -5.18 -5.48
CA ARG A 101 11.94 -4.68 -4.50
C ARG A 101 10.92 -5.75 -4.13
N ARG A 102 10.37 -6.50 -5.09
CA ARG A 102 9.41 -7.58 -4.84
C ARG A 102 10.01 -8.62 -3.91
N GLU A 103 11.23 -9.09 -4.20
CA GLU A 103 11.96 -10.04 -3.37
C GLU A 103 12.22 -9.51 -1.95
N GLY A 104 12.61 -8.24 -1.84
CA GLY A 104 12.84 -7.61 -0.54
C GLY A 104 11.56 -7.50 0.31
N LEU A 105 10.44 -7.15 -0.30
CA LEU A 105 9.13 -7.08 0.36
C LEU A 105 8.61 -8.47 0.73
N GLU A 106 8.81 -9.47 -0.13
CA GLU A 106 8.48 -10.87 0.17
C GLU A 106 9.29 -11.39 1.37
N ARG A 107 10.61 -11.17 1.38
CA ARG A 107 11.47 -11.55 2.51
C ARG A 107 11.04 -10.86 3.80
N PHE A 108 10.74 -9.56 3.74
CA PHE A 108 10.19 -8.82 4.88
C PHE A 108 8.95 -9.53 5.44
N LEU A 109 7.97 -9.85 4.59
CA LEU A 109 6.75 -10.53 5.00
C LEU A 109 6.99 -11.91 5.57
N GLN A 110 7.85 -12.73 4.97
CA GLN A 110 8.17 -14.05 5.48
C GLN A 110 8.72 -13.98 6.91
N ILE A 111 9.59 -13.02 7.19
CA ILE A 111 10.16 -12.83 8.54
C ILE A 111 9.09 -12.38 9.53
N VAL A 112 8.33 -11.31 9.22
CA VAL A 112 7.35 -10.77 10.19
C VAL A 112 6.16 -11.71 10.37
N ALA A 113 5.70 -12.35 9.29
CA ALA A 113 4.62 -13.32 9.33
C ALA A 113 5.04 -14.63 10.00
N GLY A 114 6.32 -15.00 9.99
CA GLY A 114 6.84 -16.18 10.68
C GLY A 114 7.10 -15.96 12.18
N HIS A 115 7.08 -14.72 12.66
CA HIS A 115 7.46 -14.39 14.04
C HIS A 115 6.27 -14.52 15.01
N PRO A 116 6.30 -15.46 15.99
CA PRO A 116 5.13 -15.73 16.85
C PRO A 116 4.62 -14.51 17.62
N LEU A 117 5.52 -13.69 18.17
CA LEU A 117 5.12 -12.49 18.91
C LEU A 117 4.45 -11.43 18.02
N LEU A 118 4.79 -11.36 16.73
CA LEU A 118 4.14 -10.42 15.81
C LEU A 118 2.80 -10.97 15.36
N GLN A 119 2.69 -12.29 15.13
CA GLN A 119 1.42 -12.94 14.82
C GLN A 119 0.37 -12.74 15.92
N THR A 120 0.76 -12.87 17.19
CA THR A 120 -0.17 -12.75 18.32
C THR A 120 -0.29 -11.33 18.86
N GLY A 121 0.75 -10.52 18.70
CA GLY A 121 0.86 -9.19 19.31
C GLY A 121 0.48 -8.04 18.39
N SER A 122 0.50 -8.24 17.06
CA SER A 122 0.15 -7.18 16.11
C SER A 122 -1.30 -7.24 15.66
N ARG A 123 -1.99 -6.10 15.75
CA ARG A 123 -3.36 -5.96 15.22
C ARG A 123 -3.38 -5.74 13.71
N PHE A 124 -2.26 -5.36 13.12
CA PHE A 124 -2.17 -4.95 11.72
C PHE A 124 -1.61 -6.05 10.82
N LEU A 125 -0.74 -6.93 11.33
CA LEU A 125 -0.04 -7.94 10.53
C LEU A 125 -1.01 -8.89 9.80
N VAL A 126 -1.95 -9.50 10.52
CA VAL A 126 -2.88 -10.48 9.93
C VAL A 126 -3.81 -9.83 8.90
N PRO A 127 -4.50 -8.70 9.19
CA PRO A 127 -5.31 -8.03 8.17
C PRO A 127 -4.49 -7.56 6.97
N PHE A 128 -3.26 -7.09 7.18
CA PHE A 128 -2.39 -6.68 6.08
C PHE A 128 -2.11 -7.83 5.11
N ILE A 129 -1.97 -9.06 5.59
CA ILE A 129 -1.68 -10.24 4.76
C ILE A 129 -2.95 -10.87 4.16
N GLN A 130 -4.10 -10.75 4.82
CA GLN A 130 -5.30 -11.53 4.45
C GLN A 130 -6.47 -10.71 3.91
N ASP A 131 -6.63 -9.44 4.29
CA ASP A 131 -7.76 -8.62 3.87
C ASP A 131 -7.48 -8.02 2.49
N SER A 132 -8.09 -8.54 1.42
CA SER A 132 -7.92 -7.98 0.07
C SER A 132 -8.32 -6.50 -0.03
N ALA A 133 -9.20 -6.03 0.86
CA ALA A 133 -9.66 -4.64 0.96
C ALA A 133 -9.00 -3.85 2.10
N PHE A 134 -7.81 -4.27 2.56
CA PHE A 134 -7.03 -3.53 3.55
C PHE A 134 -6.80 -2.07 3.10
N SER A 135 -7.05 -1.12 4.01
CA SER A 135 -6.72 0.29 3.85
C SER A 135 -6.21 0.85 5.17
N ARG A 136 -5.16 1.65 5.14
CA ARG A 136 -4.61 2.29 6.35
C ARG A 136 -5.66 3.11 7.08
N ASP A 137 -6.51 3.82 6.36
CA ASP A 137 -7.54 4.68 6.95
C ASP A 137 -8.54 3.85 7.77
N LYS A 138 -8.93 2.67 7.25
CA LYS A 138 -9.79 1.72 7.96
C LYS A 138 -9.17 1.29 9.30
N TYR A 139 -7.85 1.19 9.38
CA TYR A 139 -7.15 0.74 10.60
C TYR A 139 -6.59 1.89 11.46
N ARG A 140 -6.56 3.13 10.95
CA ARG A 140 -6.11 4.34 11.64
C ARG A 140 -7.19 4.96 12.53
N PHE A 141 -8.46 4.88 12.14
CA PHE A 141 -9.57 5.57 12.83
C PHE A 141 -10.38 4.69 13.79
N ASN A 142 -10.00 3.42 13.98
CA ASN A 142 -10.72 2.52 14.89
C ASN A 142 -10.18 2.52 16.34
N TYR A 143 -9.24 3.40 16.69
CA TYR A 143 -8.76 3.64 18.06
C TYR A 143 -8.25 5.06 18.25
#